data_AF-W2T4Z9-F1
#
_entry.id   AF-W2T4Z9-F1
#
_cell.length_a   1.000
_cell.length_b   1.000
_cell.length_c   1.000
_cell.angle_alpha   90.00
_cell.angle_beta   90.00
_cell.angle_gamma   90.00
#
_symmetry.space_group_name_H-M   'P 1'
#
loop_
_entity.id
_entity.type
_entity.pdbx_description
1 polymer ?
#
loop_
_entity_poly.entity_id
_entity_poly.type
_entity_poly.pdbx_seq_one_letter_code
_entity_poly.pdbx_strand_id
1 'polypeptide(L)'
;MHLFSLTSAVICSSAPGEYQVARKREETLRFICVVEQRELSSNMAMDTKPVLHELTTKVVSEFSRLYKMAPLAIDTEHENAWKKLNMVSFYLSPSKAPNVLNGDQINATKYILMSNTKAPLLEESIPEDKRKAGSYLWMNALELSSRRNERCYSEHSTLLYPSKLWHDWTHVEDLLRMADIWILTLEKRGCAAMLKSGATGLAQAFTLSLSGASYHDSHLEVALSVSDLHREMAFSGLPIGVAVGDASARVRIDEENTPFFEMSHLAGTAITKPETAILYIATSRKHLEQLRYL
;
A
#
# COMPACT_ATOMS: atom_id res chain seq x y z
N MET A 1 -9.46 23.00 -16.89
CA MET A 1 -9.50 21.63 -17.43
C MET A 1 -8.30 21.46 -18.35
N HIS A 2 -7.26 20.76 -17.92
CA HIS A 2 -6.22 20.32 -18.84
C HIS A 2 -6.78 19.12 -19.61
N LEU A 3 -6.92 19.24 -20.92
CA LEU A 3 -7.23 18.11 -21.80
C LEU A 3 -5.99 17.24 -21.89
N PHE A 4 -6.00 16.10 -21.20
CA PHE A 4 -5.01 15.04 -21.38
C PHE A 4 -5.59 14.04 -22.38
N SER A 5 -4.79 13.63 -23.37
CA SER A 5 -5.13 12.50 -24.23
C SER A 5 -4.19 11.33 -23.93
N LEU A 6 -4.74 10.13 -23.88
CA LEU A 6 -3.97 8.91 -23.62
C LEU A 6 -3.59 8.28 -24.96
N THR A 7 -2.29 8.07 -25.20
CA THR A 7 -1.81 7.27 -26.33
C THR A 7 -1.36 5.92 -25.81
N SER A 8 -1.74 4.84 -26.50
CA SER A 8 -1.39 3.47 -26.10
C SER A 8 -0.89 2.65 -27.28
N ALA A 9 0.05 1.74 -27.02
CA ALA A 9 0.42 0.66 -27.93
C ALA A 9 0.17 -0.68 -27.22
N VAL A 10 -0.36 -1.66 -27.95
CA VAL A 10 -0.76 -2.95 -27.40
C VAL A 10 -0.30 -4.07 -28.32
N ILE A 11 0.25 -5.13 -27.75
CA ILE A 11 0.49 -6.40 -28.45
C ILE A 11 -0.01 -7.53 -27.56
N CYS A 12 -0.71 -8.49 -28.16
CA CYS A 12 -1.26 -9.65 -27.47
C CYS A 12 -0.95 -10.92 -28.24
N SER A 13 -0.73 -12.02 -27.51
CA SER A 13 -0.79 -13.36 -28.07
C SER A 13 -2.20 -13.67 -28.55
N SER A 14 -2.32 -14.41 -29.65
CA SER A 14 -3.61 -14.91 -30.13
C SER A 14 -4.03 -16.16 -29.38
N ALA A 15 -5.33 -16.24 -29.05
CA ALA A 15 -5.94 -17.49 -28.58
C ALA A 15 -6.26 -18.41 -29.74
N PRO A 16 -5.99 -19.73 -29.65
CA PRO A 16 -6.44 -20.68 -30.65
C PRO A 16 -7.97 -20.74 -30.66
N GLY A 17 -8.58 -20.74 -31.85
CA GLY A 17 -10.04 -20.83 -31.99
C GLY A 17 -10.62 -22.19 -31.60
N GLU A 18 -9.82 -23.25 -31.69
CA GLU A 18 -10.15 -24.60 -31.24
C GLU A 18 -8.90 -25.22 -30.58
N TYR A 19 -9.10 -25.98 -29.49
CA TYR A 19 -8.04 -26.71 -28.80
C TYR A 19 -8.54 -28.08 -28.36
N GLN A 20 -7.80 -29.15 -28.66
CA GLN A 20 -8.16 -30.52 -28.31
C GLN A 20 -7.32 -31.02 -27.14
N VAL A 21 -7.97 -31.37 -26.03
CA VAL A 21 -7.32 -31.94 -24.85
C VAL A 21 -7.47 -33.46 -24.87
N ALA A 22 -6.34 -34.16 -24.85
CA ALA A 22 -6.36 -35.62 -24.82
C ALA A 22 -6.90 -36.17 -23.49
N ARG A 23 -7.47 -37.39 -23.53
CA ARG A 23 -8.03 -38.04 -22.35
C ARG A 23 -6.96 -38.19 -21.25
N LYS A 24 -7.31 -37.81 -20.02
CA LYS A 24 -6.43 -37.83 -18.83
C LYS A 24 -5.16 -36.95 -18.98
N ARG A 25 -5.23 -35.88 -19.77
CA ARG A 25 -4.20 -34.83 -19.82
C ARG A 25 -4.74 -33.54 -19.24
N GLU A 26 -3.82 -32.75 -18.71
CA GLU A 26 -4.02 -31.35 -18.32
C GLU A 26 -3.11 -30.53 -19.22
N GLU A 27 -3.67 -29.48 -19.83
CA GLU A 27 -2.96 -28.59 -20.73
C GLU A 27 -3.23 -27.16 -20.29
N THR A 28 -2.16 -26.35 -20.18
CA THR A 28 -2.26 -24.95 -19.73
C THR A 28 -1.92 -24.03 -20.88
N LEU A 29 -2.90 -23.24 -21.31
CA LEU A 29 -2.72 -22.20 -22.31
C LEU A 29 -2.53 -20.84 -21.63
N ARG A 30 -1.48 -20.10 -22.02
CA ARG A 30 -1.19 -18.78 -21.46
C ARG A 30 -1.26 -17.73 -22.55
N PHE A 31 -2.03 -16.68 -22.30
CA PHE A 31 -2.15 -15.53 -23.16
C PHE A 31 -1.53 -14.32 -22.49
N ILE A 32 -0.69 -13.59 -23.22
CA ILE A 32 0.06 -12.45 -22.75
C ILE A 32 -0.36 -11.24 -23.57
N CYS A 33 -0.70 -10.16 -22.90
CA CYS A 33 -0.90 -8.85 -23.49
C CYS A 33 0.05 -7.86 -22.81
N VAL A 34 0.76 -7.08 -23.61
CA VAL A 34 1.58 -5.96 -23.15
C VAL A 34 0.93 -4.68 -23.61
N VAL A 35 0.70 -3.78 -22.66
CA VAL A 35 0.05 -2.49 -22.86
C VAL A 35 1.00 -1.42 -22.35
N GLU A 36 1.49 -0.57 -23.26
CA GLU A 36 2.26 0.62 -22.91
C GLU A 36 1.41 1.86 -23.17
N GLN A 37 1.34 2.76 -22.18
CA GLN A 37 0.50 3.95 -22.25
C GLN A 37 1.27 5.18 -21.81
N ARG A 38 0.95 6.32 -22.42
CA ARG A 38 1.49 7.63 -22.05
C ARG A 38 0.42 8.70 -22.16
N GLU A 39 0.31 9.50 -21.11
CA GLU A 39 -0.47 10.74 -21.14
C GLU A 39 0.26 11.80 -21.96
N LEU A 40 -0.47 12.43 -22.86
CA LEU A 40 0.01 13.56 -23.65
C LEU A 40 -0.46 14.86 -22.99
N SER A 41 0.49 15.75 -22.72
CA SER A 41 0.18 17.14 -22.39
C SER A 41 -0.22 17.91 -23.64
N SER A 42 -0.94 19.02 -23.48
CA SER A 42 -1.46 19.85 -24.58
C SER A 42 -0.40 20.25 -25.62
N ASN A 43 0.87 20.34 -25.23
CA ASN A 43 1.97 20.78 -26.09
C ASN A 43 2.56 19.63 -26.93
N MET A 44 2.36 18.37 -26.49
CA MET A 44 2.79 17.15 -27.20
C MET A 44 1.75 16.65 -28.22
N ALA A 45 0.55 17.22 -28.21
CA ALA A 45 -0.55 16.82 -29.10
C ALA A 45 -0.36 17.23 -30.58
N MET A 46 0.72 17.96 -30.93
CA MET A 46 0.97 18.41 -32.31
C MET A 46 1.68 17.37 -33.19
N ASP A 47 2.51 16.47 -32.64
CA ASP A 47 3.10 15.34 -33.37
C ASP A 47 3.22 14.10 -32.48
N THR A 48 2.30 13.15 -32.65
CA THR A 48 2.21 11.92 -31.85
C THR A 48 3.05 10.77 -32.42
N LYS A 49 3.55 10.90 -33.66
CA LYS A 49 4.36 9.86 -34.32
C LYS A 49 5.60 9.44 -33.52
N PRO A 50 6.43 10.35 -32.98
CA PRO A 50 7.60 9.93 -32.19
C PRO A 50 7.19 9.19 -30.92
N VAL A 51 6.10 9.61 -30.26
CA VAL A 51 5.58 8.94 -29.06
C VAL A 51 5.06 7.54 -29.39
N LEU A 52 4.31 7.40 -30.48
CA LEU A 52 3.81 6.10 -30.96
C LEU A 52 4.96 5.15 -31.34
N HIS A 53 6.00 5.67 -32.00
CA HIS A 53 7.18 4.86 -32.34
C HIS A 53 7.91 4.37 -31.09
N GLU A 54 8.09 5.24 -30.09
CA GLU A 54 8.69 4.88 -28.79
C GLU A 54 7.86 3.80 -28.08
N LEU A 55 6.54 4.00 -27.96
CA LEU A 55 5.63 3.04 -27.34
C LEU A 55 5.63 1.70 -28.07
N THR A 56 5.59 1.72 -29.41
CA THR A 56 5.64 0.49 -30.23
C THR A 56 6.92 -0.28 -30.00
N THR A 57 8.07 0.40 -29.99
CA THR A 57 9.37 -0.22 -29.73
C THR A 57 9.42 -0.87 -28.35
N LYS A 58 8.89 -0.18 -27.32
CA LYS A 58 8.80 -0.71 -25.95
C LYS A 58 7.92 -1.95 -25.87
N VAL A 59 6.71 -1.88 -26.42
CA VAL A 59 5.74 -2.99 -26.43
C VAL A 59 6.32 -4.24 -27.09
N VAL A 60 6.97 -4.08 -28.25
CA VAL A 60 7.60 -5.21 -28.96
C VAL A 60 8.75 -5.80 -28.16
N SER A 61 9.59 -4.96 -27.54
CA SER A 61 10.70 -5.39 -26.69
C SER A 61 10.20 -6.18 -25.47
N GLU A 62 9.24 -5.63 -24.73
CA GLU A 62 8.68 -6.26 -23.52
C GLU A 62 7.93 -7.54 -23.84
N PHE A 63 7.12 -7.57 -24.90
CA PHE A 63 6.46 -8.80 -25.32
C PHE A 63 7.46 -9.89 -25.71
N SER A 64 8.52 -9.53 -26.44
CA SER A 64 9.60 -10.48 -26.78
C SER A 64 10.34 -10.99 -25.56
N ARG A 65 10.51 -10.15 -24.53
CA ARG A 65 11.10 -10.53 -23.24
C ARG A 65 10.20 -11.51 -22.50
N LEU A 66 8.92 -11.17 -22.31
CA LEU A 66 7.96 -12.00 -21.59
C LEU A 66 7.70 -13.35 -22.29
N TYR A 67 7.68 -13.37 -23.63
CA TYR A 67 7.52 -14.60 -24.41
C TYR A 67 8.69 -15.58 -24.23
N LYS A 68 9.89 -15.07 -23.88
CA LYS A 68 11.09 -15.89 -23.60
C LYS A 68 11.21 -16.31 -22.13
N MET A 69 10.43 -15.70 -21.23
CA MET A 69 10.45 -16.04 -19.81
C MET A 69 9.70 -17.34 -19.55
N ALA A 70 10.17 -18.09 -18.55
CA ALA A 70 9.41 -19.22 -18.04
C ALA A 70 8.07 -18.69 -17.47
N PRO A 71 6.92 -19.31 -17.78
CA PRO A 71 5.61 -18.86 -17.28
C PRO A 71 5.58 -18.64 -15.77
N LEU A 72 6.17 -19.59 -15.02
CA LEU A 72 6.24 -19.56 -13.56
C LEU A 72 7.01 -18.34 -13.02
N ALA A 73 7.94 -17.76 -13.79
CA ALA A 73 8.71 -16.60 -13.36
C ALA A 73 7.82 -15.36 -13.19
N ILE A 74 6.86 -15.14 -14.09
CA ILE A 74 5.94 -14.00 -14.02
C ILE A 74 4.98 -14.16 -12.83
N ASP A 75 4.51 -15.39 -12.59
CA ASP A 75 3.62 -15.68 -11.45
C ASP A 75 4.38 -15.49 -10.13
N THR A 76 5.63 -15.96 -10.08
CA THR A 76 6.51 -15.78 -8.92
C THR A 76 6.84 -14.31 -8.66
N GLU A 77 7.13 -13.53 -9.71
CA GLU A 77 7.34 -12.08 -9.61
C GLU A 77 6.10 -11.40 -9.00
N HIS A 78 4.91 -11.70 -9.52
CA HIS A 78 3.64 -11.15 -9.04
C HIS A 78 3.35 -11.55 -7.58
N GLU A 79 3.50 -12.82 -7.23
CA GLU A 79 3.35 -13.31 -5.85
C GLU A 79 4.32 -12.62 -4.90
N ASN A 80 5.57 -12.44 -5.30
CA ASN A 80 6.59 -11.80 -4.48
C ASN A 80 6.30 -10.30 -4.28
N ALA A 81 5.77 -9.62 -5.30
CA ALA A 81 5.31 -8.25 -5.17
C ALA A 81 4.18 -8.14 -4.14
N TRP A 82 3.18 -9.03 -4.21
CA TRP A 82 2.09 -9.06 -3.23
C TRP A 82 2.56 -9.43 -1.82
N LYS A 83 3.48 -10.39 -1.67
CA LYS A 83 4.09 -10.72 -0.37
C LYS A 83 4.73 -9.48 0.25
N LYS A 84 5.47 -8.69 -0.52
CA LYS A 84 6.09 -7.43 -0.06
C LYS A 84 5.05 -6.37 0.32
N LEU A 85 4.01 -6.16 -0.49
CA LEU A 85 2.91 -5.23 -0.17
C LEU A 85 2.10 -5.65 1.07
N ASN A 86 2.09 -6.95 1.39
CA ASN A 86 1.41 -7.50 2.55
C ASN A 86 2.27 -7.64 3.81
N MET A 87 3.57 -7.31 3.75
CA MET A 87 4.39 -7.19 4.96
C MET A 87 3.84 -6.12 5.90
N VAL A 88 3.37 -5.00 5.34
CA VAL A 88 2.61 -4.00 6.08
C VAL A 88 1.17 -4.49 6.23
N SER A 89 0.71 -4.67 7.46
CA SER A 89 -0.60 -5.27 7.72
C SER A 89 -1.34 -4.58 8.85
N PHE A 90 -2.66 -4.68 8.77
CA PHE A 90 -3.60 -4.25 9.79
C PHE A 90 -4.61 -5.37 10.03
N TYR A 91 -4.98 -5.58 11.29
CA TYR A 91 -5.95 -6.55 11.73
C TYR A 91 -6.93 -5.88 12.68
N LEU A 92 -8.21 -6.24 12.54
CA LEU A 92 -9.29 -5.83 13.42
C LEU A 92 -10.12 -7.07 13.76
N SER A 93 -10.27 -7.36 15.05
CA SER A 93 -11.06 -8.50 15.54
C SER A 93 -12.50 -8.42 15.04
N PRO A 94 -13.11 -9.52 14.53
CA PRO A 94 -14.40 -9.46 13.87
C PRO A 94 -15.54 -9.06 14.81
N SER A 95 -16.53 -8.33 14.29
CA SER A 95 -17.77 -7.98 14.99
C SER A 95 -18.99 -8.39 14.16
N LYS A 96 -20.03 -8.86 14.85
CA LYS A 96 -21.33 -9.23 14.26
C LYS A 96 -22.38 -8.12 14.39
N ALA A 97 -22.01 -6.98 14.97
CA ALA A 97 -22.93 -5.85 15.08
C ALA A 97 -23.30 -5.31 13.68
N PRO A 98 -24.52 -4.78 13.50
CA PRO A 98 -24.89 -4.17 12.23
C PRO A 98 -24.05 -2.91 11.98
N ASN A 99 -23.75 -2.63 10.71
CA ASN A 99 -23.00 -1.45 10.28
C ASN A 99 -21.64 -1.31 10.97
N VAL A 100 -20.83 -2.37 10.94
CA VAL A 100 -19.45 -2.33 11.46
C VAL A 100 -18.45 -2.74 10.40
N LEU A 101 -17.30 -2.09 10.43
CA LEU A 101 -16.16 -2.44 9.59
C LEU A 101 -15.55 -3.77 10.06
N ASN A 102 -15.26 -4.67 9.14
CA ASN A 102 -14.59 -5.94 9.42
C ASN A 102 -13.36 -6.14 8.53
N GLY A 103 -12.54 -7.13 8.89
CA GLY A 103 -11.27 -7.40 8.21
C GLY A 103 -11.41 -7.75 6.73
N ASP A 104 -12.53 -8.34 6.32
CA ASP A 104 -12.86 -8.60 4.92
C ASP A 104 -12.98 -7.31 4.10
N GLN A 105 -13.74 -6.33 4.60
CA GLN A 105 -13.87 -5.02 3.96
C GLN A 105 -12.52 -4.27 3.94
N ILE A 106 -11.76 -4.29 5.05
CA ILE A 106 -10.44 -3.66 5.12
C ILE A 106 -9.48 -4.27 4.09
N ASN A 107 -9.41 -5.60 4.03
CA ASN A 107 -8.52 -6.31 3.13
C ASN A 107 -8.91 -6.15 1.66
N ALA A 108 -10.22 -6.16 1.36
CA ALA A 108 -10.72 -5.90 0.01
C ALA A 108 -10.40 -4.47 -0.43
N THR A 109 -10.63 -3.47 0.43
CA THR A 109 -10.24 -2.08 0.18
C THR A 109 -8.74 -1.97 -0.05
N LYS A 110 -7.90 -2.57 0.81
CA LYS A 110 -6.44 -2.57 0.64
C LYS A 110 -6.05 -3.15 -0.72
N TYR A 111 -6.61 -4.31 -1.09
CA TYR A 111 -6.35 -4.96 -2.38
C TYR A 111 -6.71 -4.05 -3.55
N ILE A 112 -7.88 -3.40 -3.50
CA ILE A 112 -8.34 -2.46 -4.52
C ILE A 112 -7.37 -1.28 -4.65
N LEU A 113 -6.98 -0.66 -3.54
CA LEU A 113 -6.08 0.49 -3.54
C LEU A 113 -4.71 0.14 -4.15
N MET A 114 -4.13 -0.98 -3.73
CA MET A 114 -2.83 -1.42 -4.25
C MET A 114 -2.90 -1.81 -5.72
N SER A 115 -3.99 -2.46 -6.16
CA SER A 115 -4.15 -2.90 -7.55
C SER A 115 -4.37 -1.73 -8.52
N ASN A 116 -4.89 -0.60 -8.04
CA ASN A 116 -5.10 0.61 -8.84
C ASN A 116 -3.90 1.57 -8.81
N THR A 117 -2.81 1.22 -8.13
CA THR A 117 -1.64 2.08 -7.97
C THR A 117 -0.39 1.36 -8.48
N LYS A 118 0.41 2.00 -9.34
CA LYS A 118 1.68 1.41 -9.79
C LYS A 118 2.63 1.14 -8.63
N ALA A 119 3.41 0.06 -8.73
CA ALA A 119 4.36 -0.37 -7.72
C ALA A 119 5.81 -0.35 -8.27
N PRO A 120 6.35 0.82 -8.67
CA PRO A 120 7.63 0.89 -9.40
C PRO A 120 8.81 0.33 -8.59
N LEU A 121 8.74 0.30 -7.26
CA LEU A 121 9.79 -0.29 -6.42
C LEU A 121 9.83 -1.82 -6.47
N LEU A 122 8.78 -2.44 -7.00
CA LEU A 122 8.60 -3.90 -7.04
C LEU A 122 8.75 -4.48 -8.45
N GLU A 123 8.82 -3.64 -9.49
CA GLU A 123 8.95 -4.07 -10.88
C GLU A 123 10.36 -4.63 -11.15
N GLU A 124 10.47 -5.90 -11.56
CA GLU A 124 11.79 -6.52 -11.78
C GLU A 124 12.48 -5.99 -13.05
N SER A 125 11.70 -5.49 -14.01
CA SER A 125 12.16 -4.87 -15.25
C SER A 125 12.93 -3.56 -15.04
N ILE A 126 12.75 -2.90 -13.89
CA ILE A 126 13.49 -1.69 -13.55
C ILE A 126 14.90 -2.07 -13.09
N PRO A 127 15.97 -1.48 -13.69
CA PRO A 127 17.35 -1.71 -13.28
C PRO A 127 17.57 -1.55 -11.77
N GLU A 128 18.42 -2.39 -11.19
CA GLU A 128 18.60 -2.46 -9.74
C GLU A 128 19.10 -1.15 -9.13
N ASP A 129 19.94 -0.41 -9.84
CA ASP A 129 20.40 0.93 -9.48
C ASP A 129 19.24 1.94 -9.40
N LYS A 130 18.29 1.89 -10.34
CA LYS A 130 17.08 2.72 -10.33
C LYS A 130 16.08 2.31 -9.26
N ARG A 131 15.93 1.00 -9.00
CA ARG A 131 15.13 0.51 -7.86
C ARG A 131 15.72 0.94 -6.53
N LYS A 132 17.04 0.83 -6.39
CA LYS A 132 17.76 1.32 -5.21
C LYS A 132 17.59 2.83 -5.07
N ALA A 133 17.74 3.61 -6.15
CA ALA A 133 17.47 5.04 -6.12
C ALA A 133 16.02 5.37 -5.71
N GLY A 134 15.03 4.62 -6.20
CA GLY A 134 13.63 4.74 -5.78
C GLY A 134 13.42 4.39 -4.30
N SER A 135 14.10 3.35 -3.81
CA SER A 135 14.10 2.98 -2.38
C SER A 135 14.78 4.05 -1.52
N TYR A 136 15.91 4.62 -1.97
CA TYR A 136 16.54 5.77 -1.31
C TYR A 136 15.65 7.01 -1.34
N LEU A 137 14.91 7.26 -2.42
CA LEU A 137 13.92 8.33 -2.48
C LEU A 137 12.75 8.09 -1.52
N TRP A 138 12.27 6.85 -1.39
CA TRP A 138 11.27 6.47 -0.39
C TRP A 138 11.79 6.67 1.04
N MET A 139 13.00 6.18 1.35
CA MET A 139 13.65 6.39 2.66
C MET A 139 13.84 7.87 2.95
N ASN A 140 14.33 8.63 1.98
CA ASN A 140 14.49 10.08 2.08
C ASN A 140 13.14 10.78 2.21
N ALA A 141 12.07 10.32 1.55
CA ALA A 141 10.74 10.88 1.70
C ALA A 141 10.21 10.65 3.11
N LEU A 142 10.45 9.47 3.68
CA LEU A 142 10.10 9.12 5.06
C LEU A 142 10.89 9.98 6.07
N GLU A 143 12.20 10.16 5.82
CA GLU A 143 13.07 11.02 6.61
C GLU A 143 12.73 12.53 6.46
N LEU A 144 12.39 12.98 5.25
CA LEU A 144 11.96 14.35 4.99
C LEU A 144 10.59 14.64 5.59
N SER A 145 9.62 13.73 5.48
CA SER A 145 8.30 13.90 6.12
C SER A 145 8.46 14.04 7.63
N SER A 146 9.39 13.27 8.20
CA SER A 146 9.76 13.38 9.61
C SER A 146 10.33 14.77 9.93
N ARG A 147 11.39 15.18 9.22
CA ARG A 147 12.09 16.45 9.47
C ARG A 147 11.29 17.72 9.15
N ARG A 148 10.31 17.66 8.23
CA ARG A 148 9.49 18.81 7.82
C ARG A 148 8.22 18.97 8.64
N ASN A 149 7.95 18.08 9.61
CA ASN A 149 6.69 18.03 10.35
C ASN A 149 5.46 17.91 9.41
N GLU A 150 5.66 17.45 8.16
CA GLU A 150 4.62 17.05 7.23
C GLU A 150 4.24 15.62 7.59
N ARG A 151 3.43 15.49 8.63
CA ARG A 151 3.04 14.18 9.18
C ARG A 151 2.11 13.49 8.19
N CYS A 152 2.48 12.30 7.73
CA CYS A 152 1.53 11.45 7.05
C CYS A 152 0.53 10.95 8.09
N TYR A 153 -0.68 11.47 7.99
CA TYR A 153 -1.86 11.06 8.72
C TYR A 153 -1.73 11.17 10.26
N SER A 154 -1.72 12.40 10.79
CA SER A 154 -1.58 12.68 12.24
C SER A 154 -2.89 13.03 12.97
N GLU A 155 -3.98 12.34 12.67
CA GLU A 155 -5.28 12.55 13.33
C GLU A 155 -5.94 11.20 13.68
N HIS A 156 -7.25 11.22 13.92
CA HIS A 156 -8.07 10.04 14.23
C HIS A 156 -7.98 8.94 13.18
N SER A 157 -8.10 7.69 13.66
CA SER A 157 -8.16 6.50 12.82
C SER A 157 -9.23 6.63 11.72
N THR A 158 -9.03 5.93 10.60
CA THR A 158 -10.06 5.80 9.56
C THR A 158 -11.10 4.72 9.88
N LEU A 159 -11.13 4.13 11.08
CA LEU A 159 -12.00 3.00 11.39
C LEU A 159 -13.49 3.34 11.52
N LEU A 160 -13.83 4.64 11.55
CA LEU A 160 -15.22 5.08 11.59
C LEU A 160 -16.01 4.51 10.41
N TYR A 161 -17.04 3.74 10.73
CA TYR A 161 -17.97 3.16 9.77
C TYR A 161 -19.42 3.39 10.24
N PRO A 162 -20.34 3.77 9.35
CA PRO A 162 -20.12 4.10 7.94
C PRO A 162 -19.38 5.44 7.75
N SER A 163 -18.65 5.59 6.65
CA SER A 163 -18.02 6.86 6.28
C SER A 163 -17.87 6.99 4.77
N LYS A 164 -17.43 8.15 4.27
CA LYS A 164 -17.15 8.35 2.84
C LYS A 164 -16.01 7.48 2.33
N LEU A 165 -15.14 6.98 3.22
CA LEU A 165 -14.03 6.09 2.89
C LEU A 165 -14.51 4.64 2.73
N TRP A 166 -15.56 4.24 3.46
CA TRP A 166 -16.08 2.88 3.44
C TRP A 166 -17.45 2.85 2.80
N HIS A 167 -17.47 2.63 1.50
CA HIS A 167 -18.70 2.45 0.76
C HIS A 167 -18.63 1.16 -0.05
N ASP A 168 -19.78 0.57 -0.32
CA ASP A 168 -19.84 -0.63 -1.16
C ASP A 168 -19.46 -0.30 -2.61
N TRP A 169 -18.88 -1.29 -3.29
CA TRP A 169 -18.51 -1.21 -4.70
C TRP A 169 -19.19 -2.35 -5.46
N THR A 170 -20.40 -2.10 -5.95
CA THR A 170 -21.11 -3.09 -6.79
C THR A 170 -20.70 -2.98 -8.25
N HIS A 171 -20.26 -1.79 -8.68
CA HIS A 171 -19.82 -1.49 -10.03
C HIS A 171 -18.34 -1.04 -10.04
N VAL A 172 -17.70 -1.16 -11.21
CA VAL A 172 -16.29 -0.79 -11.40
C VAL A 172 -16.09 0.70 -11.15
N GLU A 173 -17.05 1.54 -11.55
CA GLU A 173 -17.02 2.99 -11.35
C GLU A 173 -17.04 3.35 -9.87
N ASP A 174 -17.80 2.61 -9.06
CA ASP A 174 -17.81 2.80 -7.60
C ASP A 174 -16.46 2.41 -7.00
N LEU A 175 -15.89 1.28 -7.43
CA LEU A 175 -14.57 0.84 -6.98
C LEU A 175 -13.49 1.88 -7.28
N LEU A 176 -13.47 2.42 -8.50
CA LEU A 176 -12.50 3.45 -8.90
C LEU A 176 -12.70 4.74 -8.10
N ARG A 177 -13.95 5.18 -7.92
CA ARG A 177 -14.27 6.34 -7.09
C ARG A 177 -13.84 6.15 -5.64
N MET A 178 -14.02 4.95 -5.08
CA MET A 178 -13.55 4.61 -3.73
C MET A 178 -12.04 4.81 -3.63
N ALA A 179 -11.30 4.24 -4.60
CA ALA A 179 -9.86 4.34 -4.64
C ALA A 179 -9.39 5.80 -4.72
N ASP A 180 -10.02 6.61 -5.59
CA ASP A 180 -9.73 8.04 -5.71
C ASP A 180 -9.98 8.80 -4.41
N ILE A 181 -11.10 8.54 -3.72
CA ILE A 181 -11.41 9.20 -2.44
C ILE A 181 -10.37 8.85 -1.38
N TRP A 182 -9.96 7.58 -1.29
CA TRP A 182 -8.91 7.15 -0.36
C TRP A 182 -7.57 7.81 -0.65
N ILE A 183 -7.11 7.74 -1.90
CA ILE A 183 -5.81 8.32 -2.30
C ILE A 183 -5.81 9.82 -2.06
N LEU A 184 -6.88 10.52 -2.45
CA LEU A 184 -7.04 11.96 -2.22
C LEU A 184 -7.05 12.28 -0.72
N THR A 185 -7.75 11.49 0.09
CA THR A 185 -7.81 11.70 1.54
C THR A 185 -6.42 11.56 2.16
N LEU A 186 -5.68 10.50 1.83
CA LEU A 186 -4.31 10.31 2.32
C LEU A 186 -3.39 11.45 1.87
N GLU A 187 -3.49 11.90 0.61
CA GLU A 187 -2.73 13.04 0.11
C GLU A 187 -3.01 14.32 0.91
N LYS A 188 -4.30 14.64 1.11
CA LYS A 188 -4.73 15.81 1.91
C LYS A 188 -4.37 15.71 3.38
N ARG A 189 -4.14 14.50 3.89
CA ARG A 189 -3.69 14.20 5.25
C ARG A 189 -2.16 14.10 5.35
N GLY A 190 -1.41 14.70 4.42
CA GLY A 190 0.04 14.83 4.51
C GLY A 190 0.85 13.63 3.99
N CYS A 191 0.20 12.60 3.43
CA CYS A 191 0.90 11.43 2.91
C CYS A 191 1.41 11.60 1.46
N ALA A 192 1.32 12.78 0.86
CA ALA A 192 1.70 13.04 -0.53
C ALA A 192 3.12 12.55 -0.88
N ALA A 193 4.09 12.74 0.02
CA ALA A 193 5.46 12.26 -0.18
C ALA A 193 5.55 10.73 -0.21
N MET A 194 4.79 10.05 0.66
CA MET A 194 4.74 8.59 0.73
C MET A 194 4.07 8.00 -0.51
N LEU A 195 2.97 8.61 -0.97
CA LEU A 195 2.24 8.19 -2.17
C LEU A 195 3.08 8.21 -3.45
N LYS A 196 4.13 9.05 -3.53
CA LYS A 196 5.09 9.05 -4.66
C LYS A 196 5.85 7.74 -4.81
N SER A 197 5.89 6.91 -3.76
CA SER A 197 6.51 5.59 -3.78
C SER A 197 5.58 4.51 -4.38
N GLY A 198 4.41 4.90 -4.87
CA GLY A 198 3.42 4.01 -5.46
C GLY A 198 2.73 3.12 -4.43
N ALA A 199 2.35 1.91 -4.84
CA ALA A 199 1.62 0.96 -3.99
C ALA A 199 2.33 0.67 -2.66
N THR A 200 3.66 0.61 -2.63
CA THR A 200 4.42 0.39 -1.39
C THR A 200 4.16 1.50 -0.36
N GLY A 201 4.20 2.76 -0.81
CA GLY A 201 3.90 3.90 0.05
C GLY A 201 2.43 4.00 0.40
N LEU A 202 1.54 3.69 -0.54
CA LEU A 202 0.10 3.66 -0.29
C LEU A 202 -0.27 2.59 0.76
N ALA A 203 0.36 1.42 0.75
CA ALA A 203 0.14 0.38 1.76
C ALA A 203 0.52 0.84 3.18
N GLN A 204 1.64 1.58 3.29
CA GLN A 204 2.08 2.19 4.54
C GLN A 204 1.11 3.28 5.00
N ALA A 205 0.77 4.23 4.14
CA ALA A 205 -0.16 5.32 4.44
C ALA A 205 -1.55 4.81 4.85
N PHE A 206 -2.04 3.78 4.15
CA PHE A 206 -3.30 3.12 4.49
C PHE A 206 -3.24 2.49 5.89
N THR A 207 -2.17 1.76 6.21
CA THR A 207 -2.00 1.13 7.53
C THR A 207 -1.88 2.16 8.65
N LEU A 208 -1.07 3.21 8.45
CA LEU A 208 -0.97 4.34 9.38
C LEU A 208 -2.34 4.96 9.67
N SER A 209 -3.15 5.14 8.63
CA SER A 209 -4.49 5.73 8.76
C SER A 209 -5.43 4.87 9.61
N LEU A 210 -5.32 3.54 9.53
CA LEU A 210 -6.15 2.61 10.30
C LEU A 210 -5.69 2.50 11.75
N SER A 211 -4.38 2.51 11.97
CA SER A 211 -3.80 2.39 13.32
C SER A 211 -3.78 3.70 14.09
N GLY A 212 -4.22 4.82 13.50
CA GLY A 212 -4.05 6.15 14.09
C GLY A 212 -2.58 6.47 14.36
N ALA A 213 -1.68 5.96 13.52
CA ALA A 213 -0.25 6.06 13.74
C ALA A 213 0.39 7.11 12.84
N SER A 214 1.37 7.85 13.37
CA SER A 214 2.10 8.88 12.64
C SER A 214 3.60 8.84 12.95
N TYR A 215 4.42 9.12 11.94
CA TYR A 215 5.87 9.22 12.12
C TYR A 215 6.27 10.57 12.70
N HIS A 216 7.18 10.52 13.67
CA HIS A 216 7.91 11.65 14.25
C HIS A 216 9.42 11.40 14.09
N ASP A 217 10.23 12.43 14.35
CA ASP A 217 11.70 12.48 14.14
C ASP A 217 12.47 11.21 14.51
N SER A 218 12.03 10.51 15.55
CA SER A 218 12.71 9.32 16.08
C SER A 218 11.77 8.23 16.60
N HIS A 219 10.46 8.36 16.39
CA HIS A 219 9.46 7.44 16.92
C HIS A 219 8.18 7.39 16.08
N LEU A 220 7.43 6.31 16.23
CA LEU A 220 6.06 6.18 15.77
C LEU A 220 5.13 6.50 16.95
N GLU A 221 4.26 7.49 16.79
CA GLU A 221 3.17 7.77 17.73
C GLU A 221 1.91 7.05 17.23
N VAL A 222 1.17 6.44 18.13
CA VAL A 222 -0.11 5.77 17.87
C VAL A 222 -1.14 6.45 18.76
N ALA A 223 -2.00 7.27 18.18
CA ALA A 223 -3.01 8.05 18.87
C ALA A 223 -4.40 7.54 18.49
N LEU A 224 -4.95 6.66 19.33
CA LEU A 224 -6.26 6.07 19.11
C LEU A 224 -7.31 6.78 19.95
N SER A 225 -8.55 6.85 19.45
CA SER A 225 -9.67 7.30 20.25
C SER A 225 -10.17 6.17 21.16
N VAL A 226 -10.82 6.50 22.28
CA VAL A 226 -11.45 5.48 23.14
C VAL A 226 -12.45 4.63 22.36
N SER A 227 -13.14 5.22 21.37
CA SER A 227 -14.05 4.50 20.47
C SER A 227 -13.35 3.46 19.59
N ASP A 228 -12.05 3.62 19.28
CA ASP A 228 -11.28 2.64 18.53
C ASP A 228 -10.89 1.42 19.39
N LEU A 229 -10.83 1.60 20.71
CA LEU A 229 -10.32 0.60 21.66
C LEU A 229 -11.39 -0.41 22.15
N HIS A 230 -12.60 -0.37 21.60
CA HIS A 230 -13.64 -1.35 21.91
C HIS A 230 -13.41 -2.72 21.23
N ARG A 231 -12.41 -2.82 20.35
CA ARG A 231 -12.07 -4.05 19.63
C ARG A 231 -10.57 -4.26 19.66
N GLU A 232 -10.18 -5.53 19.75
CA GLU A 232 -8.79 -5.89 19.56
C GLU A 232 -8.37 -5.57 18.13
N MET A 233 -7.18 -5.01 17.97
CA MET A 233 -6.59 -4.69 16.67
C MET A 233 -5.09 -4.90 16.70
N ALA A 234 -4.47 -5.01 15.54
CA ALA A 234 -3.03 -5.13 15.42
C ALA A 234 -2.53 -4.47 14.14
N PHE A 235 -1.32 -3.95 14.16
CA PHE A 235 -0.60 -3.54 12.96
C PHE A 235 0.83 -4.05 13.00
N SER A 236 1.43 -4.22 11.83
CA SER A 236 2.80 -4.72 11.66
C SER A 236 3.41 -4.19 10.37
N GLY A 237 4.75 -4.19 10.29
CA GLY A 237 5.48 -3.79 9.09
C GLY A 237 5.63 -2.27 8.93
N LEU A 238 5.42 -1.47 9.98
CA LEU A 238 5.62 -0.01 9.90
C LEU A 238 7.07 0.35 10.23
N PRO A 239 7.89 0.85 9.28
CA PRO A 239 9.31 1.12 9.52
C PRO A 239 9.55 2.22 10.56
N ILE A 240 10.32 1.94 11.62
CA ILE A 240 10.73 2.96 12.60
C ILE A 240 12.15 3.45 12.27
N GLY A 241 12.23 4.61 11.63
CA GLY A 241 13.49 5.26 11.28
C GLY A 241 14.26 4.58 10.14
N VAL A 242 15.29 5.27 9.65
CA VAL A 242 16.16 4.76 8.59
C VAL A 242 17.11 3.73 9.21
N ALA A 243 16.82 2.43 9.04
CA ALA A 243 17.68 1.27 9.34
C ALA A 243 17.54 0.52 10.68
N VAL A 244 16.41 0.60 11.41
CA VAL A 244 16.33 -0.03 12.76
C VAL A 244 15.29 -1.16 12.91
N GLY A 245 14.29 -1.24 12.03
CA GLY A 245 13.34 -2.37 11.97
C GLY A 245 11.88 -1.95 11.82
N ASP A 246 10.99 -2.93 11.74
CA ASP A 246 9.55 -2.73 11.60
C ASP A 246 8.84 -2.73 12.97
N ALA A 247 7.97 -1.75 13.20
CA ALA A 247 7.07 -1.68 14.34
C ALA A 247 5.96 -2.70 14.20
N SER A 248 5.63 -3.36 15.31
CA SER A 248 4.40 -4.15 15.44
C SER A 248 3.81 -3.94 16.82
N ALA A 249 2.54 -3.56 16.87
CA ALA A 249 1.80 -3.42 18.11
C ALA A 249 0.39 -4.00 17.96
N ARG A 250 -0.16 -4.43 19.09
CA ARG A 250 -1.51 -4.99 19.21
C ARG A 250 -2.22 -4.30 20.35
N VAL A 251 -3.50 -4.04 20.16
CA VAL A 251 -4.43 -3.72 21.24
C VAL A 251 -5.16 -5.00 21.60
N ARG A 252 -5.08 -5.36 22.87
CA ARG A 252 -5.77 -6.50 23.49
C ARG A 252 -6.75 -5.96 24.53
N ILE A 253 -7.80 -6.72 24.80
CA ILE A 253 -8.78 -6.38 25.82
C ILE A 253 -8.70 -7.46 26.90
N ASP A 254 -8.52 -7.05 28.16
CA ASP A 254 -8.45 -8.00 29.28
C ASP A 254 -9.84 -8.45 29.76
N GLU A 255 -9.85 -9.31 30.79
CA GLU A 255 -11.08 -9.85 31.38
C GLU A 255 -11.97 -8.77 32.03
N GLU A 256 -11.40 -7.61 32.37
CA GLU A 256 -12.11 -6.45 32.94
C GLU A 256 -12.58 -5.48 31.84
N ASN A 257 -12.48 -5.88 30.56
CA ASN A 257 -12.82 -5.06 29.40
C ASN A 257 -11.95 -3.79 29.28
N THR A 258 -10.72 -3.85 29.79
CA THR A 258 -9.75 -2.76 29.72
C THR A 258 -8.79 -2.99 28.55
N PRO A 259 -8.66 -2.02 27.62
CA PRO A 259 -7.72 -2.12 26.51
C PRO A 259 -6.27 -1.91 27.01
N PHE A 260 -5.34 -2.70 26.49
CA PHE A 260 -3.90 -2.54 26.73
C PHE A 260 -3.10 -2.79 25.46
N PHE A 261 -1.91 -2.20 25.38
CA PHE A 261 -1.01 -2.42 24.25
C PHE A 261 -0.05 -3.56 24.53
N GLU A 262 0.09 -4.45 23.56
CA GLU A 262 1.10 -5.48 23.48
C GLU A 262 2.02 -5.16 22.29
N MET A 263 3.31 -4.94 22.57
CA MET A 263 4.31 -4.67 21.54
C MET A 263 5.21 -5.88 21.34
N SER A 264 5.47 -6.22 20.08
CA SER A 264 6.45 -7.26 19.72
C SER A 264 7.69 -6.60 19.13
N HIS A 265 8.79 -6.55 19.88
CA HIS A 265 10.11 -6.20 19.34
C HIS A 265 11.02 -7.43 19.30
N LEU A 266 12.04 -7.39 18.44
CA LEU A 266 13.07 -8.42 18.24
C LEU A 266 13.83 -8.86 19.52
N ALA A 267 13.56 -8.26 20.67
CA ALA A 267 14.18 -8.58 21.96
C ALA A 267 13.21 -8.72 23.15
N GLY A 268 11.88 -8.77 22.93
CA GLY A 268 10.90 -9.02 23.99
C GLY A 268 9.52 -8.39 23.77
N THR A 269 8.53 -8.87 24.51
CA THR A 269 7.18 -8.32 24.55
C THR A 269 7.07 -7.27 25.65
N ALA A 270 6.67 -6.05 25.30
CA ALA A 270 6.37 -5.01 26.28
C ALA A 270 4.85 -4.80 26.35
N ILE A 271 4.29 -4.92 27.55
CA ILE A 271 2.88 -4.66 27.83
C ILE A 271 2.78 -3.32 28.54
N THR A 272 2.01 -2.40 27.99
CA THR A 272 1.69 -1.14 28.66
C THR A 272 0.19 -1.09 28.95
N LYS A 273 -0.16 -0.80 30.21
CA LYS A 273 -1.51 -0.36 30.60
C LYS A 273 -1.50 1.15 30.54
N PRO A 274 -1.90 1.76 29.42
CA PRO A 274 -1.63 3.18 29.23
C PRO A 274 -2.65 4.00 30.03
N GLU A 275 -2.18 5.06 30.70
CA GLU A 275 -3.07 6.04 31.34
C GLU A 275 -3.78 6.92 30.29
N THR A 276 -3.28 6.92 29.05
CA THR A 276 -3.80 7.64 27.88
C THR A 276 -4.05 6.68 26.71
N ALA A 277 -4.82 7.08 25.70
CA ALA A 277 -5.02 6.28 24.49
C ALA A 277 -3.86 6.42 23.46
N ILE A 278 -2.67 6.82 23.93
CA ILE A 278 -1.51 7.13 23.10
C ILE A 278 -0.37 6.16 23.41
N LEU A 279 0.24 5.60 22.36
CA LEU A 279 1.40 4.73 22.44
C LEU A 279 2.56 5.32 21.63
N TYR A 280 3.74 5.39 22.23
CA TYR A 280 4.99 5.82 21.58
C TYR A 280 5.91 4.62 21.36
N ILE A 281 6.34 4.40 20.12
CA ILE A 281 7.27 3.33 19.73
C ILE A 281 8.54 3.94 19.17
N ALA A 282 9.67 3.79 19.86
CA ALA A 282 10.95 4.33 19.44
C ALA A 282 12.07 3.32 19.63
N THR A 283 13.16 3.53 18.90
CA THR A 283 14.35 2.68 18.94
C THR A 283 15.28 3.02 20.11
N SER A 284 15.15 4.23 20.66
CA SER A 284 15.95 4.73 21.78
C SER A 284 15.12 4.84 23.04
N ARG A 285 15.47 4.06 24.07
CA ARG A 285 14.85 4.16 25.40
C ARG A 285 15.01 5.56 26.01
N LYS A 286 16.18 6.18 25.85
CA LYS A 286 16.44 7.55 26.34
C LYS A 286 15.50 8.57 25.71
N HIS A 287 15.15 8.37 24.43
CA HIS A 287 14.16 9.21 23.74
C HIS A 287 12.75 9.01 24.32
N LEU A 288 12.33 7.76 24.56
CA LEU A 288 11.03 7.47 25.20
C LEU A 288 10.92 8.07 26.61
N GLU A 289 11.99 8.03 27.40
CA GLU A 289 12.00 8.61 28.76
C GLU A 289 11.83 10.14 28.73
N GLN A 290 12.26 10.82 27.66
CA GLN A 290 12.03 12.26 27.48
C GLN A 290 10.58 12.57 27.12
N LEU A 291 9.92 11.71 26.34
CA LEU A 291 8.52 11.88 25.95
C LEU A 291 7.54 11.69 27.12
N ARG A 292 7.93 10.96 28.17
CA ARG A 292 7.08 10.71 29.36
C ARG A 292 6.77 12.00 30.16
N TYR A 293 7.54 13.07 29.97
CA TYR A 293 7.38 14.33 30.70
C TYR A 293 6.69 15.44 29.88
N LEU A 294 6.17 15.11 28.71
CA LEU A 294 5.36 15.98 27.85
C LEU A 294 3.88 15.67 28.02
#